data_AF-A0A7S4MRJ4-F1
#
_entry.id   AF-A0A7S4MRJ4-F1
#
_cell.length_a   1.000
_cell.length_b   1.000
_cell.length_c   1.000
_cell.angle_alpha   90.00
_cell.angle_beta   90.00
_cell.angle_gamma   90.00
#
_symmetry.space_group_name_H-M   'P 1'
#
loop_
_entity.id
_entity.type
_entity.pdbx_description
1 polymer ?
#
loop_
_entity_poly.entity_id
_entity_poly.type
_entity_poly.pdbx_seq_one_letter_code
_entity_poly.pdbx_strand_id
1 'polypeptide(L)'
;RKFFDEVARICNIQQTSDWSNVTYKRVVELGGGTILSKYPSLQSALETIYPENDWKPGVFRRKMPANHWNDVDNQRELFDRIAQKYKISNAQEWDRVTYQEVVNEGGSGVLKQYTSLFSALKTIYPECEWEDVKIRS
;
A
#
# COMPACT_ATOMS: atom_id res chain seq x y z
N ARG A 1 1.30 1.46 24.80
CA ARG A 1 0.09 0.63 24.59
C ARG A 1 -1.14 1.50 24.32
N LYS A 2 -1.77 2.16 25.31
CA LYS A 2 -3.00 2.99 25.12
C LYS A 2 -3.08 3.85 23.85
N PHE A 3 -1.99 4.53 23.49
CA PHE A 3 -1.92 5.32 22.26
C PHE A 3 -2.11 4.46 20.98
N PHE A 4 -1.42 3.32 20.87
CA PHE A 4 -1.56 2.43 19.71
C PHE A 4 -2.90 1.70 19.69
N ASP A 5 -3.53 1.48 20.85
CA ASP A 5 -4.89 0.94 20.90
C ASP A 5 -5.89 1.95 20.28
N GLU A 6 -5.69 3.24 20.51
CA GLU A 6 -6.50 4.30 19.89
C GLU A 6 -6.21 4.43 18.39
N VAL A 7 -4.94 4.32 17.97
CA VAL A 7 -4.59 4.25 16.53
C VAL A 7 -5.27 3.05 15.87
N ALA A 8 -5.26 1.89 16.52
CA ALA A 8 -5.92 0.68 16.02
C ALA A 8 -7.43 0.92 15.82
N ARG A 9 -8.09 1.58 16.79
CA ARG A 9 -9.50 1.95 16.69
C ARG A 9 -9.78 2.92 15.54
N ILE A 10 -8.97 3.97 15.41
CA ILE A 10 -9.12 4.99 14.36
C ILE A 10 -8.89 4.40 12.96
N CYS A 11 -7.93 3.48 12.83
CA CYS A 11 -7.58 2.82 11.58
C CYS A 11 -8.41 1.54 11.33
N ASN A 12 -9.39 1.24 12.19
CA ASN A 12 -10.24 0.05 12.12
C ASN A 12 -9.43 -1.26 11.95
N ILE A 13 -8.39 -1.41 12.77
CA ILE A 13 -7.51 -2.58 12.77
C ILE A 13 -8.22 -3.74 13.47
N GLN A 14 -8.53 -4.79 12.73
CA GLN A 14 -9.20 -5.98 13.24
C GLN A 14 -8.23 -7.16 13.43
N GLN A 15 -7.16 -7.21 12.63
CA GLN A 15 -6.12 -8.24 12.70
C GLN A 15 -4.72 -7.65 12.52
N THR A 16 -3.69 -8.41 12.92
CA THR A 16 -2.29 -7.95 12.89
C THR A 16 -1.83 -7.51 11.51
N SER A 17 -2.34 -8.13 10.44
CA SER A 17 -2.00 -7.73 9.07
C SER A 17 -2.52 -6.35 8.69
N ASP A 18 -3.59 -5.84 9.30
CA ASP A 18 -4.15 -4.54 8.92
C ASP A 18 -3.20 -3.39 9.26
N TRP A 19 -2.27 -3.62 10.20
CA TRP A 19 -1.17 -2.70 10.48
C TRP A 19 -0.29 -2.42 9.25
N SER A 20 -0.31 -3.28 8.22
CA SER A 20 0.37 -3.02 6.95
C SER A 20 -0.14 -1.76 6.25
N ASN A 21 -1.38 -1.36 6.52
CA ASN A 21 -2.03 -0.19 5.94
C ASN A 21 -1.74 1.09 6.74
N VAL A 22 -1.23 0.95 7.97
CA VAL A 22 -0.88 2.08 8.83
C VAL A 22 0.54 2.54 8.51
N THR A 23 0.67 3.74 7.97
CA THR A 23 1.97 4.32 7.66
C THR A 23 2.57 5.03 8.87
N TYR A 24 3.91 5.11 8.92
CA TYR A 24 4.61 5.94 9.91
C TYR A 24 4.07 7.37 9.96
N LYS A 25 3.81 7.98 8.79
CA LYS A 25 3.25 9.33 8.68
C LYS A 25 1.87 9.41 9.35
N ARG A 26 0.99 8.43 9.13
CA ARG A 26 -0.33 8.40 9.75
C ARG A 26 -0.26 8.40 11.27
N VAL A 27 0.67 7.64 11.85
CA VAL A 27 0.87 7.60 13.30
C VAL A 27 1.41 8.93 13.83
N VAL A 28 2.30 9.61 13.08
CA VAL A 28 2.78 10.96 13.43
C VAL A 28 1.65 12.00 13.38
N GLU A 29 0.78 11.96 12.37
CA GLU A 29 -0.40 12.83 12.25
C GLU A 29 -1.36 12.69 13.42
N LEU A 30 -1.44 11.50 14.02
CA LEU A 30 -2.23 11.21 15.22
C LEU A 30 -1.52 11.62 16.54
N GLY A 31 -0.38 12.31 16.46
CA GLY A 31 0.40 12.77 17.62
C GLY A 31 1.44 11.76 18.12
N GLY A 32 1.70 10.67 17.39
CA GLY A 32 2.60 9.60 17.79
C GLY A 32 4.09 9.89 17.62
N GLY A 33 4.48 11.07 17.14
CA GLY A 33 5.87 11.40 16.81
C GLY A 33 6.85 11.19 17.97
N THR A 34 6.51 11.66 19.17
CA THR A 34 7.34 11.51 20.39
C THR A 34 7.44 10.06 20.87
N ILE A 35 6.44 9.24 20.60
CA ILE A 35 6.46 7.82 20.96
C ILE A 35 7.30 7.05 19.94
N LEU A 36 7.13 7.35 18.65
CA LEU A 36 7.87 6.72 17.57
C LEU A 36 9.37 7.03 17.60
N SER A 37 9.78 8.20 18.09
CA SER A 37 11.21 8.53 18.23
C SER A 37 11.97 7.62 19.19
N LYS A 38 11.26 6.87 20.05
CA LYS A 38 11.85 5.89 20.97
C LYS A 38 12.14 4.54 20.30
N TYR A 39 11.66 4.32 19.08
CA TYR A 39 11.79 3.05 18.37
C TYR A 39 12.46 3.24 17.01
N PRO A 40 13.28 2.30 16.55
CA PRO A 40 13.90 2.38 15.22
C PRO A 40 12.90 2.40 14.06
N SER A 41 11.72 1.82 14.25
CA SER A 41 10.67 1.74 13.23
C SER A 41 9.28 1.55 13.85
N LEU A 42 8.24 1.78 13.05
CA LEU A 42 6.85 1.47 13.45
C LEU A 42 6.68 -0.02 13.76
N GLN A 43 7.31 -0.90 12.98
CA GLN A 43 7.32 -2.34 13.23
C GLN A 43 7.90 -2.64 14.62
N SER A 44 9.08 -2.13 14.94
CA SER A 44 9.74 -2.36 16.23
C SER A 44 8.89 -1.82 17.40
N ALA A 45 8.24 -0.68 17.22
CA ALA A 45 7.30 -0.16 18.21
C ALA A 45 6.13 -1.11 18.46
N LEU A 46 5.52 -1.66 17.40
CA LEU A 46 4.38 -2.56 17.48
C LEU A 46 4.76 -3.93 18.07
N GLU A 47 5.89 -4.51 17.68
CA GLU A 47 6.44 -5.74 18.24
C GLU A 47 6.75 -5.60 19.73
N THR A 48 7.28 -4.44 20.15
CA THR A 48 7.56 -4.18 21.56
C THR A 48 6.29 -3.94 22.37
N ILE A 49 5.29 -3.28 21.80
CA ILE A 49 4.06 -2.90 22.50
C ILE A 49 3.07 -4.06 22.57
N TYR A 50 3.03 -4.91 21.54
CA TYR A 50 2.19 -6.11 21.45
C TYR A 50 3.07 -7.36 21.25
N PRO A 51 3.89 -7.75 22.26
CA PRO A 51 4.73 -8.94 22.18
C PRO A 51 3.91 -10.24 22.13
N GLU A 52 2.64 -10.21 22.54
CA GLU A 52 1.70 -11.33 22.47
C GLU A 52 1.19 -11.62 21.06
N ASN A 53 1.35 -10.69 20.12
CA ASN A 53 0.86 -10.85 18.76
C ASN A 53 1.88 -11.65 17.93
N ASP A 54 1.38 -12.62 17.17
CA ASP A 54 2.17 -13.32 16.15
C ASP A 54 2.32 -12.44 14.91
N TRP A 55 3.39 -11.65 14.88
CA TRP A 55 3.75 -10.79 13.75
C TRP A 55 4.31 -11.62 12.60
N LYS A 56 3.40 -12.14 11.78
CA LYS A 56 3.78 -12.96 10.62
C LYS A 56 4.76 -12.22 9.68
N PRO A 57 5.72 -12.93 9.07
CA PRO A 57 6.56 -12.36 8.03
C PRO A 57 5.71 -11.73 6.92
N GLY A 58 6.00 -10.49 6.57
CA GLY A 58 5.27 -9.76 5.52
C GLY A 58 4.12 -8.86 6.01
N VAL A 59 3.80 -8.83 7.32
CA VAL A 59 2.88 -7.81 7.89
C VAL A 59 3.41 -6.40 7.61
N PHE A 60 4.70 -6.17 7.85
CA PHE A 60 5.34 -4.90 7.53
C PHE A 60 6.01 -4.98 6.17
N ARG A 61 5.64 -4.06 5.29
CA ARG A 61 6.23 -3.99 3.96
C ARG A 61 7.66 -3.50 4.04
N ARG A 62 8.55 -4.23 3.40
CA ARG A 62 9.93 -3.79 3.21
C ARG A 62 9.91 -2.49 2.40
N LYS A 63 10.67 -1.50 2.86
CA LYS A 63 10.89 -0.28 2.10
C LYS A 63 11.61 -0.65 0.80
N MET A 64 11.01 -0.32 -0.33
CA MET A 64 11.66 -0.49 -1.63
C MET A 64 12.86 0.47 -1.75
N PRO A 65 13.94 0.07 -2.43
CA PRO A 65 15.09 0.94 -2.69
C PRO A 65 14.70 2.28 -3.31
N ALA A 66 15.51 3.32 -3.08
CA ALA A 66 15.37 4.56 -3.81
C ALA A 66 15.48 4.25 -5.32
N ASN A 67 14.59 4.81 -6.13
CA ASN A 67 14.48 4.60 -7.58
C ASN A 67 13.94 3.24 -8.05
N HIS A 68 13.53 2.33 -7.16
CA HIS A 68 12.96 1.04 -7.58
C HIS A 68 11.82 1.21 -8.60
N TRP A 69 10.95 2.19 -8.38
CA TRP A 69 9.82 2.47 -9.25
C TRP A 69 10.18 3.28 -10.50
N ASN A 70 11.41 3.74 -10.70
CA ASN A 70 11.78 4.46 -11.93
C ASN A 70 11.89 3.52 -13.13
N ASP A 71 12.01 2.22 -12.86
CA ASP A 71 12.04 1.17 -13.85
C ASP A 71 10.62 0.69 -14.12
N VAL A 72 10.17 0.80 -15.37
CA VAL A 72 8.81 0.41 -15.79
C VAL A 72 8.57 -1.09 -15.63
N ASP A 73 9.61 -1.92 -15.70
CA ASP A 73 9.48 -3.37 -15.52
C ASP A 73 9.10 -3.72 -14.07
N ASN A 74 9.69 -3.01 -13.09
CA ASN A 74 9.30 -3.15 -11.68
C ASN A 74 7.86 -2.68 -11.43
N GLN A 75 7.41 -1.63 -12.14
CA GLN A 75 6.03 -1.18 -12.06
C GLN A 75 5.08 -2.22 -12.66
N ARG A 76 5.43 -2.79 -13.82
CA ARG A 76 4.67 -3.85 -14.49
C ARG A 76 4.56 -5.09 -13.60
N GLU A 77 5.64 -5.53 -12.98
CA GLU A 77 5.63 -6.68 -12.06
C GLU A 77 4.64 -6.47 -10.90
N LEU A 78 4.59 -5.25 -10.33
CA LEU A 78 3.61 -4.91 -9.31
C LEU A 78 2.18 -5.06 -9.83
N PHE A 79 1.88 -4.46 -10.98
CA PHE A 79 0.52 -4.50 -11.53
C PHE A 79 0.15 -5.91 -12.02
N ASP A 80 1.08 -6.71 -12.51
CA ASP A 80 0.85 -8.11 -12.86
C ASP A 80 0.49 -8.94 -11.63
N ARG A 81 1.18 -8.72 -10.50
CA ARG A 81 0.82 -9.36 -9.23
C ARG A 81 -0.57 -8.95 -8.75
N ILE A 82 -0.92 -7.67 -8.89
CA ILE A 82 -2.26 -7.16 -8.56
C ILE A 82 -3.29 -7.83 -9.49
N ALA A 83 -3.04 -7.87 -10.80
CA ALA A 83 -3.92 -8.50 -11.77
C ALA A 83 -4.15 -9.98 -11.44
N GLN A 84 -3.09 -10.73 -11.11
CA GLN A 84 -3.20 -12.13 -10.67
C GLN A 84 -4.04 -12.27 -9.41
N LYS A 85 -3.82 -11.42 -8.40
CA LYS A 85 -4.55 -11.46 -7.13
C LYS A 85 -6.04 -11.20 -7.31
N TYR A 86 -6.39 -10.20 -8.12
CA TYR A 86 -7.76 -9.78 -8.39
C TYR A 86 -8.39 -10.49 -9.60
N LYS A 87 -7.66 -11.42 -10.22
CA LYS A 87 -8.06 -12.18 -11.43
C LYS A 87 -8.48 -11.29 -12.60
N ILE A 88 -7.77 -10.19 -12.78
CA ILE A 88 -7.98 -9.22 -13.85
C ILE A 88 -7.35 -9.78 -15.12
N SER A 89 -8.17 -9.95 -16.16
CA SER A 89 -7.72 -10.54 -17.42
C SER A 89 -7.76 -9.57 -18.61
N ASN A 90 -8.30 -8.37 -18.43
CA ASN A 90 -8.40 -7.35 -19.48
C ASN A 90 -8.39 -5.92 -18.89
N ALA A 91 -8.24 -4.93 -19.77
CA ALA A 91 -8.17 -3.51 -19.42
C ALA A 91 -9.41 -3.01 -18.66
N GLN A 92 -10.60 -3.47 -19.02
CA GLN A 92 -11.87 -3.01 -18.46
C GLN A 92 -12.07 -3.47 -17.01
N GLU A 93 -11.51 -4.63 -16.64
CA GLU A 93 -11.60 -5.16 -15.28
C GLU A 93 -10.78 -4.37 -14.25
N TRP A 94 -9.84 -3.54 -14.70
CA TRP A 94 -9.11 -2.61 -13.81
C TRP A 94 -10.00 -1.55 -13.18
N ASP A 95 -11.18 -1.27 -13.73
CA ASP A 95 -12.18 -0.37 -13.12
C ASP A 95 -12.68 -0.88 -11.75
N ARG A 96 -12.54 -2.19 -11.50
CA ARG A 96 -12.87 -2.80 -10.20
C ARG A 96 -11.83 -2.51 -9.12
N VAL A 97 -10.61 -2.12 -9.50
CA VAL A 97 -9.51 -1.86 -8.58
C VAL A 97 -9.44 -0.38 -8.28
N THR A 98 -9.55 -0.06 -6.99
CA THR A 98 -9.46 1.29 -6.49
C THR A 98 -8.00 1.72 -6.29
N TYR A 99 -7.78 3.03 -6.29
CA TYR A 99 -6.49 3.62 -5.90
C TYR A 99 -6.01 3.10 -4.54
N GLN A 100 -6.93 2.96 -3.58
CA GLN A 100 -6.61 2.50 -2.24
C GLN A 100 -6.19 1.03 -2.22
N GLU A 101 -6.77 0.17 -3.05
CA GLU A 101 -6.32 -1.23 -3.19
C GLU A 101 -4.91 -1.30 -3.75
N VAL A 102 -4.56 -0.51 -4.77
CA VAL A 102 -3.19 -0.47 -5.29
C VAL A 102 -2.20 0.03 -4.23
N VAL A 103 -2.57 1.04 -3.43
CA VAL A 103 -1.79 1.46 -2.26
C VAL A 103 -1.65 0.32 -1.26
N ASN A 104 -2.75 -0.37 -0.98
CA ASN A 104 -2.82 -1.55 -0.12
C ASN A 104 -2.11 -2.76 -0.73
N GLU A 105 -1.57 -2.72 -1.96
CA GLU A 105 -0.69 -3.74 -2.56
C GLU A 105 0.77 -3.28 -2.72
N GLY A 106 1.09 -2.06 -2.29
CA GLY A 106 2.44 -1.52 -2.24
C GLY A 106 2.73 -0.50 -3.34
N GLY A 107 1.73 -0.18 -4.16
CA GLY A 107 1.85 0.72 -5.30
C GLY A 107 1.90 2.20 -4.97
N SER A 108 1.92 2.60 -3.69
CA SER A 108 2.01 4.03 -3.33
C SER A 108 3.24 4.73 -3.90
N GLY A 109 4.33 3.99 -4.16
CA GLY A 109 5.52 4.54 -4.80
C GLY A 109 5.36 4.73 -6.31
N VAL A 110 4.74 3.77 -7.00
CA VAL A 110 4.43 3.89 -8.44
C VAL A 110 3.39 4.97 -8.68
N LEU A 111 2.29 4.98 -7.93
CA LEU A 111 1.19 5.93 -8.09
C LEU A 111 1.61 7.39 -7.91
N LYS A 112 2.74 7.67 -7.26
CA LYS A 112 3.29 9.03 -7.16
C LYS A 112 3.93 9.54 -8.45
N GLN A 113 4.26 8.65 -9.38
CA GLN A 113 4.83 9.01 -10.68
C GLN A 113 3.76 9.37 -11.72
N TYR A 114 2.50 9.09 -11.40
CA TYR A 114 1.38 9.23 -12.32
C TYR A 114 0.32 10.16 -11.74
N THR A 115 -0.42 10.82 -12.62
CA THR A 115 -1.53 11.69 -12.24
C THR A 115 -2.75 10.91 -11.76
N SER A 116 -2.90 9.66 -12.20
CA SER A 116 -3.99 8.78 -11.82
C SER A 116 -3.59 7.30 -11.96
N LEU A 117 -4.37 6.40 -11.36
CA LEU A 117 -4.22 4.96 -11.57
C LEU A 117 -4.34 4.61 -13.06
N PHE A 118 -5.29 5.22 -13.76
CA PHE A 118 -5.49 4.99 -15.19
C PHE A 118 -4.29 5.43 -16.04
N SER A 119 -3.66 6.58 -15.75
CA SER A 119 -2.47 7.01 -16.49
C SER A 119 -1.26 6.10 -16.22
N ALA A 120 -1.14 5.53 -15.02
CA ALA A 120 -0.16 4.48 -14.74
C ALA A 120 -0.42 3.24 -15.61
N LEU A 121 -1.64 2.71 -15.59
CA LEU A 121 -2.02 1.50 -16.32
C LEU A 121 -1.82 1.63 -17.84
N LYS A 122 -2.21 2.77 -18.43
CA LYS A 122 -2.00 3.03 -19.86
C LYS A 122 -0.53 3.11 -20.25
N THR A 123 0.32 3.62 -19.35
CA THR A 123 1.78 3.70 -19.58
C THR A 123 2.43 2.33 -19.43
N ILE A 124 1.99 1.56 -18.44
CA ILE A 124 2.57 0.27 -18.08
C ILE A 124 2.14 -0.81 -19.07
N TYR A 125 0.90 -0.81 -19.52
CA TYR A 125 0.32 -1.75 -20.50
C TYR A 125 -0.09 -1.03 -21.80
N PRO A 126 0.86 -0.51 -22.59
CA PRO A 126 0.55 0.14 -23.86
C PRO A 126 -0.05 -0.81 -24.91
N GLU A 127 0.12 -2.13 -24.73
CA GLU A 127 -0.42 -3.17 -25.59
C GLU A 127 -1.93 -3.44 -25.37
N CYS A 128 -2.50 -2.95 -24.27
CA CYS A 128 -3.91 -3.15 -23.98
C CYS A 128 -4.78 -2.05 -24.61
N GLU A 129 -5.98 -2.42 -25.08
CA GLU A 129 -6.95 -1.47 -25.60
C GLU A 129 -7.71 -0.80 -24.46
N TRP A 130 -7.36 0.46 -24.20
CA TRP A 130 -7.96 1.27 -23.12
C TRP A 130 -9.11 2.18 -23.59
N GLU A 131 -9.45 2.18 -24.89
CA GLU A 131 -10.35 3.16 -25.55
C GLU A 131 -11.82 3.06 -25.11
N ASP A 132 -12.25 1.91 -24.58
CA ASP A 132 -13.63 1.67 -24.12
C ASP A 132 -13.82 1.79 -22.59
N VAL A 133 -12.78 2.15 -21.84
CA VAL A 133 -12.90 2.31 -20.39
C VAL A 133 -13.61 3.64 -20.11
N LYS A 134 -14.91 3.57 -19.83
CA LYS A 134 -15.70 4.73 -19.39
C LYS A 134 -15.22 5.20 -18.02
N ILE A 135 -14.25 6.11 -18.01
CA ILE A 135 -13.79 6.76 -16.79
C ILE A 135 -14.96 7.57 -16.25
N ARG A 136 -15.61 7.09 -15.18
CA ARG A 136 -16.50 7.94 -14.39
C ARG A 136 -15.63 8.98 -13.70
N SER A 137 -15.81 10.23 -14.13
CA SER A 137 -15.28 11.44 -13.48
C SER A 137 -15.77 11.55 -12.04
#